data_AF-A0A196MS07-F1
#
_entry.id   AF-A0A196MS07-F1
#
_cell.length_a   1.000
_cell.length_b   1.000
_cell.length_c   1.000
_cell.angle_alpha   90.00
_cell.angle_beta   90.00
_cell.angle_gamma   90.00
#
_symmetry.space_group_name_H-M   'P 1'
#
loop_
_entity.id
_entity.type
_entity.pdbx_description
1 polymer ?
#
loop_
_entity_poly.entity_id
_entity_poly.type
_entity_poly.pdbx_seq_one_letter_code
_entity_poly.pdbx_strand_id
1 'polypeptide(L)'
;MAALTRFLWLWLPMLAVLPAGLARAWETGQADPWDWGVPVLAVAVVVGLLLARRGSAVLAWVAMGVVGPALLFCALAAGRMPDMGALPGLLALAVMGTFGGAWLRFPLPLAQGRLAAVALLALAGLLLWLGPARPIAPVPDRPKLAVLTALPLFWAEPGQAGAAPRDVPIIAVLRTRFTVEPLDDPRFLAGSGARRLLVAQPRALAPEQLVAIDNWVRAGGTALVLADPLLRWPSDLPLGDRRRAPAASLLAPLLTHWRFDPGTLASAEVRHFLPDGRLLTLSGAAIGKVLPQSGKIGRGQVLLLGDADLIDDRLWLADPVRPLDPRAWTADTPALLGEWLGAPIPGERRWMRTPAAVIAGLRWAILAGTGWAILGAMLFGRPFATKRPGTKSENRLERIQENSLTHF
;
A
#
# COMPACT_ATOMS: atom_id res chain seq x y z
N MET A 1 -8.84 -30.46 28.48
CA MET A 1 -9.86 -30.13 27.47
C MET A 1 -10.30 -28.66 27.52
N ALA A 2 -10.95 -28.18 28.60
CA ALA A 2 -11.53 -26.82 28.62
C ALA A 2 -10.55 -25.65 28.46
N ALA A 3 -9.28 -25.80 28.87
CA ALA A 3 -8.24 -24.78 28.67
C ALA A 3 -7.76 -24.70 27.22
N LEU A 4 -7.56 -25.86 26.58
CA LEU A 4 -7.19 -25.96 25.16
C LEU A 4 -8.28 -25.35 24.26
N THR A 5 -9.55 -25.68 24.51
CA THR A 5 -10.67 -25.10 23.76
C THR A 5 -10.70 -23.58 23.89
N ARG A 6 -10.48 -23.02 25.09
CA ARG A 6 -10.42 -21.56 25.30
C ARG A 6 -9.27 -20.91 24.54
N PHE A 7 -8.08 -21.50 24.61
CA PHE A 7 -6.93 -21.04 23.85
C PHE A 7 -7.23 -21.01 22.34
N LEU A 8 -7.80 -22.10 21.79
CA LEU A 8 -8.15 -22.19 20.38
C LEU A 8 -9.15 -21.10 19.94
N TRP A 9 -10.16 -20.81 20.78
CA TRP A 9 -11.13 -19.74 20.50
C TRP A 9 -10.51 -18.34 20.45
N LEU A 10 -9.42 -18.11 21.18
CA LEU A 10 -8.71 -16.82 21.18
C LEU A 10 -7.64 -16.75 20.08
N TRP A 11 -7.06 -17.89 19.71
CA TRP A 11 -5.94 -17.98 18.77
C TRP A 11 -6.39 -18.07 17.31
N LEU A 12 -7.41 -18.88 17.00
CA LEU A 12 -7.88 -19.11 15.63
C LEU A 12 -8.30 -17.82 14.89
N PRO A 13 -9.00 -16.85 15.52
CA PRO A 13 -9.32 -15.58 14.85
C PRO A 13 -8.10 -14.82 14.36
N MET A 14 -7.03 -14.80 15.17
CA MET A 14 -5.79 -14.11 14.82
C MET A 14 -5.08 -14.81 13.66
N LEU A 15 -5.04 -16.14 13.72
CA LEU A 15 -4.44 -16.96 12.68
C LEU A 15 -5.22 -16.88 11.36
N ALA A 16 -6.54 -16.69 11.40
CA ALA A 16 -7.38 -16.57 10.21
C ALA A 16 -7.19 -15.22 9.48
N VAL A 17 -7.01 -14.13 10.24
CA VAL A 17 -6.86 -12.78 9.68
C VAL A 17 -5.52 -12.59 8.99
N LEU A 18 -4.47 -13.19 9.54
CA LEU A 18 -3.11 -13.00 9.08
C LEU A 18 -2.87 -13.40 7.61
N PRO A 19 -3.17 -14.64 7.14
CA PRO A 19 -2.96 -15.05 5.75
C PRO A 19 -3.90 -14.34 4.77
N ALA A 20 -5.10 -13.95 5.21
CA ALA A 20 -6.07 -13.27 4.35
C ALA A 20 -5.59 -11.87 3.92
N GLY A 21 -5.01 -11.09 4.85
CA GLY A 21 -4.36 -9.82 4.47
C GLY A 21 -3.03 -10.03 3.75
N LEU A 22 -2.31 -11.12 4.07
CA LEU A 22 -1.03 -11.44 3.43
C LEU A 22 -1.17 -11.68 1.92
N ALA A 23 -2.26 -12.32 1.48
CA ALA A 23 -2.52 -12.57 0.06
C ALA A 23 -2.47 -11.27 -0.75
N ARG A 24 -3.20 -10.24 -0.30
CA ARG A 24 -3.24 -8.92 -0.92
C ARG A 24 -1.89 -8.19 -0.81
N ALA A 25 -1.24 -8.29 0.34
CA ALA A 25 0.07 -7.71 0.57
C ALA A 25 1.15 -8.32 -0.35
N TRP A 26 0.99 -9.58 -0.76
CA TRP A 26 1.89 -10.27 -1.70
C TRP A 26 1.70 -9.83 -3.14
N GLU A 27 0.45 -9.56 -3.55
CA GLU A 27 0.13 -9.07 -4.90
C GLU A 27 0.77 -7.70 -5.15
N THR A 28 0.73 -6.82 -4.14
CA THR A 28 1.22 -5.44 -4.26
C THR A 28 2.65 -5.29 -3.75
N GLY A 29 3.13 -6.22 -2.93
CA GLY A 29 4.39 -6.08 -2.18
C GLY A 29 4.33 -4.98 -1.11
N GLN A 30 3.15 -4.45 -0.80
CA GLN A 30 2.93 -3.45 0.25
C GLN A 30 2.71 -4.14 1.60
N ALA A 31 3.19 -3.50 2.65
CA ALA A 31 2.90 -3.82 4.04
C ALA A 31 1.96 -2.75 4.62
N ASP A 32 0.82 -2.51 3.93
CA ASP A 32 -0.23 -1.58 4.36
C ASP A 32 -1.16 -2.28 5.37
N PRO A 33 -1.28 -1.81 6.62
CA PRO A 33 -2.24 -2.33 7.58
C PRO A 33 -3.68 -2.42 7.07
N TRP A 34 -4.08 -1.53 6.15
CA TRP A 34 -5.45 -1.51 5.63
C TRP A 34 -5.78 -2.67 4.71
N ASP A 35 -4.79 -3.41 4.21
CA ASP A 35 -5.00 -4.68 3.50
C ASP A 35 -5.64 -5.73 4.41
N TRP A 36 -5.48 -5.59 5.74
CA TRP A 36 -6.15 -6.43 6.74
C TRP A 36 -7.55 -5.92 7.14
N GLY A 37 -7.99 -4.75 6.68
CA GLY A 37 -9.26 -4.16 7.11
C GLY A 37 -10.49 -5.06 6.86
N VAL A 38 -10.63 -5.59 5.64
CA VAL A 38 -11.73 -6.50 5.28
C VAL A 38 -11.63 -7.84 6.04
N PRO A 39 -10.48 -8.54 6.08
CA PRO A 39 -10.31 -9.74 6.91
C PRO A 39 -10.62 -9.52 8.39
N VAL A 40 -10.12 -8.42 8.98
CA VAL A 40 -10.35 -8.06 10.38
C VAL A 40 -11.84 -7.91 10.64
N LEU A 41 -12.56 -7.16 9.81
CA LEU A 41 -14.00 -6.97 9.99
C LEU A 41 -14.76 -8.28 9.85
N ALA A 42 -14.48 -9.06 8.81
CA ALA A 42 -15.17 -10.32 8.54
C ALA A 42 -15.00 -11.33 9.70
N VAL A 43 -13.76 -11.52 10.17
CA VAL A 43 -13.46 -12.41 11.28
C VAL A 43 -14.03 -11.86 12.59
N ALA A 44 -13.95 -10.55 12.83
CA ALA A 44 -14.52 -9.92 14.01
C ALA A 44 -16.04 -10.15 14.11
N VAL A 45 -16.78 -10.02 12.99
CA VAL A 45 -18.23 -10.29 12.96
C VAL A 45 -18.54 -11.73 13.31
N VAL A 46 -17.84 -12.69 12.70
CA VAL A 46 -18.03 -14.13 12.97
C VAL A 46 -17.72 -14.45 14.43
N VAL A 47 -16.62 -13.92 14.96
CA VAL A 47 -16.26 -14.13 16.37
C VAL A 47 -17.27 -13.50 17.32
N GLY A 48 -17.76 -12.31 17.00
CA GLY A 48 -18.85 -11.66 17.72
C GLY A 48 -20.08 -12.57 17.81
N LEU A 49 -20.51 -13.15 16.69
CA LEU A 49 -21.63 -14.10 16.63
C LEU A 49 -21.37 -15.37 17.46
N LEU A 50 -20.14 -15.89 17.48
CA LEU A 50 -19.81 -17.14 18.18
C LEU A 50 -19.61 -16.95 19.68
N LEU A 51 -19.01 -15.83 20.09
CA LEU A 51 -18.65 -15.54 21.49
C LEU A 51 -19.62 -14.59 22.19
N ALA A 52 -20.77 -14.28 21.59
CA ALA A 52 -21.73 -13.32 22.13
C ALA A 52 -22.15 -13.58 23.61
N ARG A 53 -22.11 -14.83 24.07
CA ARG A 53 -22.43 -15.22 25.48
C ARG A 53 -21.27 -15.12 26.47
N ARG A 54 -20.04 -14.83 26.00
CA ARG A 54 -18.81 -14.87 26.82
C ARG A 54 -18.50 -13.54 27.53
N GLY A 55 -19.35 -12.52 27.36
CA GLY A 55 -19.21 -11.21 27.99
C GLY A 55 -18.35 -10.23 27.19
N SER A 56 -18.53 -8.93 27.44
CA SER A 56 -17.89 -7.84 26.70
C SER A 56 -16.36 -7.81 26.84
N ALA A 57 -15.82 -8.20 28.00
CA ALA A 57 -14.38 -8.24 28.24
C ALA A 57 -13.66 -9.24 27.32
N VAL A 58 -14.27 -10.41 27.06
CA VAL A 58 -13.72 -11.41 26.14
C VAL A 58 -13.78 -10.91 24.70
N LEU A 59 -14.88 -10.25 24.31
CA LEU A 59 -15.02 -9.67 22.96
C LEU A 59 -13.97 -8.58 22.71
N ALA A 60 -13.77 -7.67 23.66
CA ALA A 60 -12.74 -6.63 23.58
C ALA A 60 -11.33 -7.23 23.51
N TRP A 61 -11.05 -8.29 24.28
CA TRP A 61 -9.76 -8.98 24.25
C TRP A 61 -9.45 -9.59 22.89
N VAL A 62 -10.44 -10.24 22.25
CA VAL A 62 -10.27 -10.80 20.92
C VAL A 62 -10.14 -9.70 19.87
N ALA A 63 -10.93 -8.63 19.96
CA ALA A 63 -10.82 -7.50 19.04
C ALA A 63 -9.41 -6.90 19.01
N MET A 64 -8.80 -6.66 20.18
CA MET A 64 -7.40 -6.19 20.26
C MET A 64 -6.41 -7.23 19.71
N GLY A 65 -6.64 -8.50 20.04
CA GLY A 65 -5.78 -9.61 19.65
C GLY A 65 -5.70 -9.85 18.15
N VAL A 66 -6.78 -9.55 17.41
CA VAL A 66 -6.84 -9.69 15.95
C VAL A 66 -6.02 -8.60 15.23
N VAL A 67 -5.87 -7.42 15.83
CA VAL A 67 -5.21 -6.27 15.21
C VAL A 67 -3.69 -6.28 15.43
N GLY A 68 -3.25 -6.64 16.63
CA GLY A 68 -1.82 -6.58 17.03
C GLY A 68 -0.86 -7.33 16.08
N PRO A 69 -1.10 -8.61 15.77
CA PRO A 69 -0.23 -9.38 14.87
C PRO A 69 -0.09 -8.79 13.47
N ALA A 70 -1.18 -8.26 12.89
CA ALA A 70 -1.16 -7.63 11.56
C ALA A 70 -0.30 -6.36 11.57
N LEU A 71 -0.45 -5.51 12.58
CA LEU A 71 0.36 -4.30 12.74
C LEU A 71 1.84 -4.62 12.99
N LEU A 72 2.12 -5.65 13.80
CA LEU A 72 3.48 -6.10 14.07
C LEU A 72 4.15 -6.65 12.81
N PHE A 73 3.42 -7.43 12.01
CA PHE A 73 3.89 -7.89 10.70
C PHE A 73 4.24 -6.69 9.81
N CYS A 74 3.32 -5.73 9.66
CA CYS A 74 3.53 -4.56 8.80
C CYS A 74 4.76 -3.75 9.25
N ALA A 75 4.90 -3.53 10.57
CA ALA A 75 6.00 -2.77 11.14
C ALA A 75 7.37 -3.40 10.82
N LEU A 76 7.48 -4.72 11.00
CA LEU A 76 8.72 -5.46 10.79
C LEU A 76 9.02 -5.67 9.30
N ALA A 77 8.02 -6.01 8.49
CA ALA A 77 8.19 -6.24 7.05
C ALA A 77 8.61 -4.96 6.31
N ALA A 78 8.04 -3.81 6.69
CA ALA A 78 8.40 -2.51 6.14
C ALA A 78 9.61 -1.85 6.81
N GLY A 79 10.02 -2.34 7.98
CA GLY A 79 11.04 -1.70 8.82
C GLY A 79 10.65 -0.27 9.27
N ARG A 80 9.35 0.05 9.33
CA ARG A 80 8.80 1.35 9.73
C ARG A 80 7.49 1.17 10.49
N MET A 81 7.29 1.97 11.54
CA MET A 81 6.05 1.94 12.33
C MET A 81 4.83 2.32 11.48
N PRO A 82 3.71 1.56 11.54
CA PRO A 82 2.46 1.82 10.81
C PRO A 82 1.95 3.26 10.95
N ASP A 83 1.08 3.67 10.03
CA ASP A 83 0.48 5.02 10.06
C ASP A 83 -0.23 5.27 11.39
N MET A 84 -0.17 6.51 11.90
CA MET A 84 -0.81 6.85 13.17
C MET A 84 -2.33 6.54 13.18
N GLY A 85 -2.97 6.57 12.02
CA GLY A 85 -4.39 6.20 11.85
C GLY A 85 -4.67 4.71 11.70
N ALA A 86 -3.66 3.87 11.44
CA ALA A 86 -3.86 2.45 11.18
C ALA A 86 -4.32 1.67 12.43
N LEU A 87 -3.64 1.88 13.56
CA LEU A 87 -4.01 1.26 14.84
C LEU A 87 -5.45 1.60 15.27
N PRO A 88 -5.84 2.87 15.42
CA PRO A 88 -7.20 3.21 15.83
C PRO A 88 -8.25 2.79 14.79
N GLY A 89 -7.92 2.86 13.50
CA GLY A 89 -8.82 2.42 12.42
C GLY A 89 -9.11 0.92 12.46
N LEU A 90 -8.07 0.07 12.54
CA LEU A 90 -8.25 -1.38 12.63
C LEU A 90 -8.88 -1.81 13.95
N LEU A 91 -8.54 -1.16 15.07
CA LEU A 91 -9.20 -1.42 16.36
C LEU A 91 -10.69 -1.07 16.30
N ALA A 92 -11.05 0.07 15.70
CA ALA A 92 -12.45 0.43 15.50
C ALA A 92 -13.17 -0.64 14.68
N LEU A 93 -12.60 -1.11 13.57
CA LEU A 93 -13.18 -2.21 12.78
C LEU A 93 -13.36 -3.50 13.58
N ALA A 94 -12.35 -3.89 14.36
CA ALA A 94 -12.41 -5.09 15.18
C ALA A 94 -13.46 -4.98 16.30
N VAL A 95 -13.56 -3.84 16.98
CA VAL A 95 -14.56 -3.58 18.02
C VAL A 95 -15.96 -3.55 17.39
N MET A 96 -16.16 -2.77 16.33
CA MET A 96 -17.46 -2.64 15.68
C MET A 96 -17.94 -3.96 15.09
N GLY A 97 -17.04 -4.75 14.49
CA GLY A 97 -17.34 -6.10 14.01
C GLY A 97 -17.71 -7.07 15.13
N THR A 98 -16.89 -7.15 16.19
CA THR A 98 -17.15 -8.09 17.31
C THR A 98 -18.41 -7.76 18.08
N PHE A 99 -18.64 -6.48 18.42
CA PHE A 99 -19.85 -6.07 19.13
C PHE A 99 -21.08 -6.08 18.22
N GLY A 100 -20.95 -5.69 16.95
CA GLY A 100 -22.04 -5.75 15.97
C GLY A 100 -22.50 -7.18 15.74
N GLY A 101 -21.57 -8.12 15.54
CA GLY A 101 -21.88 -9.55 15.47
C GLY A 101 -22.53 -10.09 16.74
N ALA A 102 -22.01 -9.72 17.92
CA ALA A 102 -22.59 -10.17 19.19
C ALA A 102 -24.04 -9.68 19.39
N TRP A 103 -24.31 -8.40 19.08
CA TRP A 103 -25.63 -7.78 19.20
C TRP A 103 -26.63 -8.25 18.14
N LEU A 104 -26.18 -8.72 16.98
CA LEU A 104 -27.05 -9.41 16.02
C LEU A 104 -27.62 -10.72 16.63
N ARG A 105 -26.79 -11.46 17.38
CA ARG A 105 -27.20 -12.74 17.99
C ARG A 105 -27.99 -12.57 19.28
N PHE A 106 -27.53 -11.67 20.16
CA PHE A 106 -28.21 -11.31 21.41
C PHE A 106 -28.41 -9.79 21.42
N PRO A 107 -29.52 -9.29 20.87
CA PRO A 107 -29.76 -7.85 20.81
C PRO A 107 -29.83 -7.28 22.22
N LEU A 108 -29.33 -6.05 22.35
CA LEU A 108 -29.49 -5.27 23.57
C LEU A 108 -30.97 -5.22 23.97
N PRO A 109 -31.30 -5.18 25.27
CA PRO A 109 -32.70 -5.13 25.76
C PRO A 109 -33.44 -3.83 25.42
N LEU A 110 -32.85 -2.97 24.58
CA LEU A 110 -33.47 -1.81 23.99
C LEU A 110 -34.41 -2.25 22.85
N ALA A 111 -35.54 -1.57 22.68
CA ALA A 111 -36.53 -1.85 21.63
C ALA A 111 -35.94 -1.88 20.18
N GLN A 112 -34.71 -1.37 20.00
CA GLN A 112 -34.01 -1.26 18.73
C GLN A 112 -32.64 -1.98 18.71
N GLY A 113 -32.39 -2.96 19.59
CA GLY A 113 -31.08 -3.62 19.72
C GLY A 113 -30.50 -4.22 18.43
N ARG A 114 -31.35 -4.72 17.52
CA ARG A 114 -30.91 -5.20 16.19
C ARG A 114 -30.55 -4.06 15.24
N LEU A 115 -31.29 -2.93 15.28
CA LEU A 115 -30.98 -1.75 14.47
C LEU A 115 -29.64 -1.15 14.88
N ALA A 116 -29.34 -1.12 16.18
CA ALA A 116 -28.03 -0.69 16.68
C ALA A 116 -26.89 -1.57 16.16
N ALA A 117 -27.09 -2.89 16.10
CA ALA A 117 -26.11 -3.82 15.53
C ALA A 117 -25.88 -3.57 14.03
N VAL A 118 -26.95 -3.40 13.26
CA VAL A 118 -26.87 -3.07 11.81
C VAL A 118 -26.18 -1.73 11.60
N ALA A 119 -26.54 -0.71 12.38
CA ALA A 119 -25.91 0.61 12.29
C ALA A 119 -24.40 0.54 12.60
N LEU A 120 -23.99 -0.26 13.58
CA LEU A 120 -22.58 -0.45 13.91
C LEU A 120 -21.80 -1.12 12.77
N LEU A 121 -22.37 -2.15 12.14
CA LEU A 121 -21.76 -2.80 10.98
C LEU A 121 -21.76 -1.91 9.74
N ALA A 122 -22.81 -1.11 9.54
CA ALA A 122 -22.87 -0.11 8.47
C ALA A 122 -21.78 0.95 8.64
N LEU A 123 -21.55 1.42 9.87
CA LEU A 123 -20.48 2.36 10.17
C LEU A 123 -19.09 1.73 9.97
N ALA A 124 -18.92 0.43 10.25
CA ALA A 124 -17.67 -0.29 9.98
C ALA A 124 -17.40 -0.41 8.48
N GLY A 125 -18.45 -0.70 7.69
CA GLY A 125 -18.39 -0.68 6.23
C GLY A 125 -18.07 0.71 5.68
N LEU A 126 -18.66 1.76 6.25
CA LEU A 126 -18.35 3.14 5.89
C LEU A 126 -16.89 3.50 6.21
N LEU A 127 -16.35 3.05 7.34
CA LEU A 127 -14.96 3.27 7.71
C LEU A 127 -13.98 2.58 6.73
N LEU A 128 -14.30 1.35 6.29
CA LEU A 128 -13.53 0.67 5.24
C LEU A 128 -13.57 1.43 3.91
N TRP A 129 -14.75 1.93 3.54
CA TRP A 129 -14.95 2.67 2.30
C TRP A 129 -14.25 4.05 2.31
N LEU A 130 -14.31 4.76 3.45
CA LEU A 130 -13.64 6.05 3.67
C LEU A 130 -12.16 5.93 4.03
N GLY A 131 -11.62 4.71 4.09
CA GLY A 131 -10.26 4.42 4.55
C GLY A 131 -9.17 5.30 3.91
N PRO A 132 -7.97 5.36 4.52
CA PRO A 132 -7.06 6.50 4.35
C PRO A 132 -6.40 6.63 2.97
N ALA A 133 -6.31 5.56 2.18
CA ALA A 133 -5.82 5.66 0.81
C ALA A 133 -6.99 5.84 -0.15
N ARG A 134 -7.28 7.11 -0.48
CA ARG A 134 -8.21 7.46 -1.55
C ARG A 134 -7.49 7.38 -2.90
N PRO A 135 -8.20 7.03 -3.99
CA PRO A 135 -7.69 7.22 -5.32
C PRO A 135 -7.21 8.66 -5.52
N ILE A 136 -6.13 8.80 -6.27
CA ILE A 136 -5.53 10.10 -6.56
C ILE A 136 -6.51 10.92 -7.39
N ALA A 137 -6.92 12.06 -6.84
CA ALA A 137 -7.75 13.03 -7.54
C ALA A 137 -6.88 14.01 -8.34
N PRO A 138 -7.33 14.46 -9.52
CA PRO A 138 -6.72 15.57 -10.24
C PRO A 138 -6.70 16.85 -9.40
N VAL A 139 -5.60 17.59 -9.45
CA VAL A 139 -5.54 18.96 -8.90
C VAL A 139 -6.04 19.98 -9.92
N PRO A 140 -6.66 21.10 -9.49
CA PRO A 140 -7.20 22.09 -10.43
C PRO A 140 -6.12 22.82 -11.25
N ASP A 141 -5.07 23.30 -10.60
CA ASP A 141 -3.97 24.03 -11.24
C ASP A 141 -2.81 23.08 -11.54
N ARG A 142 -2.65 22.73 -12.82
CA ARG A 142 -1.71 21.70 -13.29
C ARG A 142 -0.66 22.33 -14.19
N PRO A 143 0.63 22.40 -13.79
CA PRO A 143 1.68 22.91 -14.64
C PRO A 143 1.80 22.10 -15.93
N LYS A 144 2.16 22.77 -17.03
CA LYS A 144 2.41 22.12 -18.32
C LYS A 144 3.66 21.23 -18.26
N LEU A 145 3.51 19.99 -18.73
CA LEU A 145 4.57 19.00 -18.88
C LEU A 145 4.65 18.60 -20.35
N ALA A 146 5.74 18.99 -21.02
CA ALA A 146 6.03 18.47 -22.35
C ALA A 146 6.65 17.06 -22.23
N VAL A 147 6.25 16.14 -23.10
CA VAL A 147 6.77 14.76 -23.12
C VAL A 147 7.31 14.42 -24.49
N LEU A 148 8.63 14.18 -24.56
CA LEU A 148 9.33 13.75 -25.77
C LEU A 148 9.70 12.27 -25.63
N THR A 149 9.12 11.41 -26.47
CA THR A 149 9.27 9.95 -26.32
C THR A 149 9.10 9.19 -27.63
N ALA A 150 9.78 8.04 -27.77
CA ALA A 150 9.46 7.05 -28.80
C ALA A 150 8.61 5.88 -28.26
N LEU A 151 8.36 5.83 -26.95
CA LEU A 151 7.57 4.81 -26.31
C LEU A 151 6.07 5.04 -26.62
N PRO A 152 5.25 3.98 -26.70
CA PRO A 152 3.82 4.07 -26.97
C PRO A 152 3.05 4.56 -25.72
N LEU A 153 3.32 5.80 -25.26
CA LEU A 153 2.72 6.35 -24.04
C LEU A 153 1.33 6.98 -24.26
N PHE A 154 1.07 7.49 -25.46
CA PHE A 154 -0.15 8.24 -25.80
C PHE A 154 -1.01 7.53 -26.87
N TRP A 155 -0.46 6.49 -27.50
CA TRP A 155 -1.05 5.82 -28.66
C TRP A 155 -0.78 4.33 -28.53
N ALA A 156 -1.75 3.50 -28.91
CA ALA A 156 -1.52 2.06 -29.04
C ALA A 156 -0.55 1.78 -30.20
N GLU A 157 0.23 0.70 -30.10
CA GLU A 157 1.06 0.26 -31.22
C GLU A 157 0.20 -0.12 -32.44
N PRO A 158 0.66 0.16 -33.67
CA PRO A 158 -0.07 -0.21 -34.88
C PRO A 158 -0.26 -1.73 -34.97
N GLY A 159 -1.51 -2.20 -34.91
CA GLY A 159 -1.85 -3.63 -34.91
C GLY A 159 -2.64 -4.07 -33.68
N GLN A 160 -2.60 -3.31 -32.59
CA GLN A 160 -3.54 -3.46 -31.48
C GLN A 160 -4.88 -2.79 -31.84
N ALA A 161 -5.99 -3.43 -31.51
CA ALA A 161 -7.33 -2.95 -31.86
C ALA A 161 -7.60 -1.57 -31.24
N GLY A 162 -7.71 -0.56 -32.10
CA GLY A 162 -8.05 0.82 -31.73
C GLY A 162 -6.95 1.82 -32.09
N ALA A 163 -7.13 2.55 -33.21
CA ALA A 163 -6.27 3.68 -33.60
C ALA A 163 -6.52 4.95 -32.76
N ALA A 164 -7.25 4.83 -31.65
CA ALA A 164 -7.57 5.95 -30.78
C ALA A 164 -6.40 6.26 -29.84
N PRO A 165 -6.14 7.55 -29.54
CA PRO A 165 -5.23 7.91 -28.47
C PRO A 165 -5.63 7.20 -27.17
N ARG A 166 -4.67 6.53 -26.54
CA ARG A 166 -4.86 5.84 -25.27
C ARG A 166 -3.63 6.09 -24.42
N ASP A 167 -3.83 6.84 -23.35
CA ASP A 167 -2.81 7.05 -22.34
C ASP A 167 -2.51 5.71 -21.64
N VAL A 168 -1.23 5.38 -21.51
CA VAL A 168 -0.79 4.32 -20.61
C VAL A 168 -1.00 4.74 -19.14
N PRO A 169 -1.05 3.79 -18.19
CA PRO A 169 -1.27 4.07 -16.76
C PRO A 169 -0.46 5.21 -16.17
N ILE A 170 0.84 5.32 -16.51
CA ILE A 170 1.71 6.35 -15.94
C ILE A 170 1.31 7.76 -16.40
N ILE A 171 0.86 7.89 -17.65
CA ILE A 171 0.36 9.17 -18.19
C ILE A 171 -0.95 9.54 -17.52
N ALA A 172 -1.86 8.58 -17.29
CA ALA A 172 -3.10 8.82 -16.54
C ALA A 172 -2.82 9.37 -15.13
N VAL A 173 -1.82 8.81 -14.43
CA VAL A 173 -1.39 9.34 -13.13
C VAL A 173 -0.79 10.74 -13.26
N LEU A 174 0.14 10.96 -14.19
CA LEU A 174 0.77 12.27 -14.39
C LEU A 174 -0.24 13.36 -14.76
N ARG A 175 -1.28 13.03 -15.53
CA ARG A 175 -2.38 13.97 -15.83
C ARG A 175 -3.15 14.43 -14.60
N THR A 176 -3.10 13.72 -13.47
CA THR A 176 -3.68 14.23 -12.21
C THR A 176 -2.91 15.43 -11.65
N ARG A 177 -1.65 15.61 -12.05
CA ARG A 177 -0.73 16.65 -11.54
C ARG A 177 -0.29 17.65 -12.60
N PHE A 178 -0.25 17.24 -13.86
CA PHE A 178 0.28 18.03 -14.97
C PHE A 178 -0.73 18.14 -16.12
N THR A 179 -0.63 19.24 -16.85
CA THR A 179 -1.20 19.33 -18.20
C THR A 179 -0.19 18.69 -19.14
N VAL A 180 -0.32 17.39 -19.37
CA VAL A 180 0.63 16.58 -20.15
C VAL A 180 0.40 16.81 -21.65
N GLU A 181 1.41 17.30 -22.33
CA GLU A 181 1.41 17.60 -23.77
C GLU A 181 2.49 16.74 -24.46
N PRO A 182 2.12 15.81 -25.38
CA PRO A 182 3.11 15.12 -26.19
C PRO A 182 3.84 16.13 -27.09
N LEU A 183 5.14 15.94 -27.26
CA LEU A 183 5.99 16.81 -28.07
C LEU A 183 6.86 15.96 -28.99
N ASP A 184 6.70 16.16 -30.30
CA ASP A 184 7.47 15.41 -31.30
C ASP A 184 8.82 16.07 -31.62
N ASP A 185 8.87 17.41 -31.61
CA ASP A 185 10.06 18.17 -31.97
C ASP A 185 10.45 19.17 -30.86
N PRO A 186 11.62 18.99 -30.20
CA PRO A 186 12.05 19.85 -29.11
C PRO A 186 12.29 21.31 -29.51
N ARG A 187 12.39 21.62 -30.81
CA ARG A 187 12.52 23.02 -31.28
C ARG A 187 11.30 23.88 -30.89
N PHE A 188 10.15 23.28 -30.64
CA PHE A 188 8.94 23.98 -30.19
C PHE A 188 8.85 24.15 -28.66
N LEU A 189 9.80 23.62 -27.87
CA LEU A 189 9.78 23.68 -26.40
C LEU A 189 9.64 25.12 -25.88
N ALA A 190 10.42 26.05 -26.42
CA ALA A 190 10.41 27.45 -25.98
C ALA A 190 9.04 28.13 -26.16
N GLY A 191 8.27 27.73 -27.19
CA GLY A 191 6.95 28.27 -27.48
C GLY A 191 5.79 27.56 -26.76
N SER A 192 6.02 26.35 -26.23
CA SER A 192 4.95 25.53 -25.60
C SER A 192 4.41 26.12 -24.29
N GLY A 193 5.19 26.97 -23.63
CA GLY A 193 4.94 27.45 -22.27
C GLY A 193 5.20 26.41 -21.17
N ALA A 194 5.67 25.20 -21.53
CA ALA A 194 6.04 24.18 -20.57
C ALA A 194 7.32 24.57 -19.83
N ARG A 195 7.31 24.40 -18.50
CA ARG A 195 8.50 24.58 -17.63
C ARG A 195 9.13 23.25 -17.23
N ARG A 196 8.51 22.14 -17.64
CA ARG A 196 8.89 20.76 -17.33
C ARG A 196 8.93 19.95 -18.61
N LEU A 197 9.95 19.12 -18.74
CA LEU A 197 10.15 18.21 -19.86
C LEU A 197 10.43 16.81 -19.32
N LEU A 198 9.64 15.83 -19.76
CA LEU A 198 9.97 14.41 -19.62
C LEU A 198 10.52 13.91 -20.96
N VAL A 199 11.78 13.49 -20.98
CA VAL A 199 12.40 12.86 -22.14
C VAL A 199 12.50 11.37 -21.83
N ALA A 200 11.64 10.56 -22.45
CA ALA A 200 11.58 9.12 -22.18
C ALA A 200 11.93 8.32 -23.43
N GLN A 201 13.18 7.85 -23.53
CA GLN A 201 13.67 7.05 -24.64
C GLN A 201 13.26 7.60 -26.03
N PRO A 202 13.67 8.82 -26.40
CA PRO A 202 13.26 9.44 -27.65
C PRO A 202 13.91 8.76 -28.86
N ARG A 203 13.39 9.04 -30.06
CA ARG A 203 14.04 8.64 -31.31
C ARG A 203 15.36 9.39 -31.47
N ALA A 204 16.14 8.99 -32.48
CA ALA A 204 17.34 9.74 -32.88
C ALA A 204 16.95 11.20 -33.15
N LEU A 205 17.55 12.12 -32.40
CA LEU A 205 17.36 13.56 -32.54
C LEU A 205 18.49 14.14 -33.40
N ALA A 206 18.15 15.07 -34.28
CA ALA A 206 19.15 15.85 -35.02
C ALA A 206 19.98 16.73 -34.08
N PRO A 207 21.21 17.14 -34.46
CA PRO A 207 22.03 18.01 -33.63
C PRO A 207 21.33 19.29 -33.17
N GLU A 208 20.55 19.93 -34.04
CA GLU A 208 19.80 21.16 -33.74
C GLU A 208 18.70 20.90 -32.70
N GLN A 209 18.11 19.70 -32.70
CA GLN A 209 17.12 19.29 -31.72
C GLN A 209 17.73 19.07 -30.34
N LEU A 210 18.94 18.47 -30.27
CA LEU A 210 19.68 18.33 -29.02
C LEU A 210 20.07 19.70 -28.44
N VAL A 211 20.52 20.62 -29.31
CA VAL A 211 20.83 22.00 -28.93
C VAL A 211 19.58 22.75 -28.44
N ALA A 212 18.41 22.51 -29.04
CA ALA A 212 17.16 23.11 -28.56
C ALA A 212 16.82 22.66 -27.13
N ILE A 213 17.02 21.38 -26.80
CA ILE A 213 16.86 20.88 -25.43
C ILE A 213 17.88 21.54 -24.49
N ASP A 214 19.16 21.55 -24.84
CA ASP A 214 20.22 22.17 -24.03
C ASP A 214 19.93 23.64 -23.73
N ASN A 215 19.58 24.42 -24.77
CA ASN A 215 19.25 25.84 -24.63
C ASN A 215 18.01 26.06 -23.75
N TRP A 216 16.96 25.25 -23.92
CA TRP A 216 15.76 25.34 -23.10
C TRP A 216 16.04 25.05 -21.62
N VAL A 217 16.84 24.01 -21.32
CA VAL A 217 17.27 23.73 -19.95
C VAL A 217 18.11 24.89 -19.43
N ARG A 218 19.12 25.37 -20.18
CA ARG A 218 19.96 26.51 -19.77
C ARG A 218 19.16 27.77 -19.46
N ALA A 219 18.05 27.99 -20.15
CA ALA A 219 17.13 29.11 -19.92
C ALA A 219 16.31 29.01 -18.62
N GLY A 220 16.33 27.86 -17.93
CA GLY A 220 15.62 27.65 -16.66
C GLY A 220 14.64 26.48 -16.66
N GLY A 221 14.58 25.68 -17.73
CA GLY A 221 13.74 24.48 -17.80
C GLY A 221 14.20 23.37 -16.84
N THR A 222 13.25 22.54 -16.39
CA THR A 222 13.55 21.32 -15.63
C THR A 222 13.28 20.10 -16.50
N ALA A 223 14.31 19.30 -16.78
CA ALA A 223 14.19 18.08 -17.58
C ALA A 223 14.38 16.83 -16.70
N LEU A 224 13.45 15.88 -16.81
CA LEU A 224 13.62 14.50 -16.34
C LEU A 224 13.91 13.63 -17.56
N VAL A 225 15.07 13.00 -17.58
CA VAL A 225 15.56 12.18 -18.70
C VAL A 225 15.62 10.73 -18.25
N LEU A 226 14.91 9.88 -18.99
CA LEU A 226 14.91 8.43 -18.84
C LEU A 226 15.65 7.87 -20.06
N ALA A 227 16.93 7.55 -19.86
CA ALA A 227 17.87 7.14 -20.90
C ALA A 227 18.30 5.69 -20.68
N ASP A 228 17.51 4.76 -21.21
CA ASP A 228 17.69 3.34 -20.97
C ASP A 228 18.81 2.75 -21.85
N PRO A 229 19.84 2.11 -21.28
CA PRO A 229 20.89 1.43 -22.05
C PRO A 229 20.44 0.06 -22.59
N LEU A 230 19.39 -0.55 -22.05
CA LEU A 230 18.89 -1.88 -22.41
C LEU A 230 17.37 -1.95 -22.22
N LEU A 231 16.64 -1.29 -23.12
CA LEU A 231 15.18 -1.20 -23.07
C LEU A 231 14.53 -2.58 -23.24
N ARG A 232 13.61 -2.93 -22.34
CA ARG A 232 12.80 -4.16 -22.33
C ARG A 232 11.29 -3.91 -22.44
N TRP A 233 10.94 -2.70 -22.85
CA TRP A 233 9.59 -2.30 -23.18
C TRP A 233 8.92 -3.32 -24.14
N PRO A 234 7.69 -3.77 -23.82
CA PRO A 234 7.01 -4.78 -24.62
C PRO A 234 6.56 -4.16 -25.95
N SER A 235 6.71 -4.90 -27.03
CA SER A 235 6.30 -4.44 -28.37
C SER A 235 5.86 -5.65 -29.19
N ASP A 236 4.72 -5.51 -29.87
CA ASP A 236 4.20 -6.52 -30.80
C ASP A 236 4.86 -6.41 -32.17
N LEU A 237 5.62 -5.35 -32.41
CA LEU A 237 6.32 -5.10 -33.66
C LEU A 237 7.59 -5.97 -33.77
N PRO A 238 7.92 -6.47 -34.98
CA PRO A 238 9.13 -7.22 -35.22
C PRO A 238 10.40 -6.48 -34.80
N LEU A 239 11.44 -7.24 -34.43
CA LEU A 239 12.76 -6.68 -34.19
C LEU A 239 13.26 -5.94 -35.45
N GLY A 240 13.77 -4.73 -35.28
CA GLY A 240 14.24 -3.88 -36.38
C GLY A 240 13.17 -2.99 -37.03
N ASP A 241 11.89 -3.11 -36.64
CA ASP A 241 10.85 -2.17 -37.10
C ASP A 241 11.17 -0.75 -36.58
N ARG A 242 11.25 0.21 -37.51
CA ARG A 242 11.57 1.62 -37.21
C ARG A 242 10.57 2.28 -36.27
N ARG A 243 9.35 1.76 -36.17
CA ARG A 243 8.31 2.29 -35.29
C ARG A 243 8.55 1.93 -33.83
N ARG A 244 9.36 0.91 -33.53
CA ARG A 244 9.77 0.60 -32.16
C ARG A 244 10.57 1.74 -31.55
N ALA A 245 10.48 1.86 -30.23
CA ALA A 245 11.42 2.67 -29.47
C ALA A 245 12.85 2.11 -29.63
N PRO A 246 13.89 2.98 -29.62
CA PRO A 246 15.26 2.51 -29.67
C PRO A 246 15.59 1.57 -28.50
N ALA A 247 16.23 0.44 -28.80
CA ALA A 247 16.61 -0.57 -27.79
C ALA A 247 17.63 -0.05 -26.76
N ALA A 248 18.34 1.04 -27.09
CA ALA A 248 19.22 1.76 -26.19
C ALA A 248 19.12 3.27 -26.47
N SER A 249 19.38 4.08 -25.47
CA SER A 249 19.23 5.53 -25.53
C SER A 249 20.20 6.13 -26.54
N LEU A 250 19.67 6.99 -27.40
CA LEU A 250 20.43 7.72 -28.42
C LEU A 250 20.81 9.14 -27.97
N LEU A 251 20.64 9.44 -26.68
CA LEU A 251 20.93 10.75 -26.08
C LEU A 251 22.40 10.93 -25.68
N ALA A 252 23.27 9.96 -25.99
CA ALA A 252 24.68 9.98 -25.59
C ALA A 252 25.39 11.33 -25.87
N PRO A 253 25.26 11.98 -27.04
CA PRO A 253 25.92 13.26 -27.28
C PRO A 253 25.52 14.36 -26.28
N LEU A 254 24.23 14.43 -25.93
CA LEU A 254 23.71 15.41 -24.97
C LEU A 254 24.13 15.06 -23.53
N LEU A 255 24.05 13.78 -23.16
CA LEU A 255 24.45 13.32 -21.82
C LEU A 255 25.94 13.49 -21.57
N THR A 256 26.79 13.23 -22.57
CA THR A 256 28.23 13.48 -22.52
C THR A 256 28.52 14.98 -22.40
N HIS A 257 27.82 15.84 -23.16
CA HIS A 257 27.93 17.30 -23.03
C HIS A 257 27.57 17.79 -21.62
N TRP A 258 26.55 17.20 -21.01
CA TRP A 258 26.15 17.47 -19.62
C TRP A 258 27.01 16.77 -18.57
N ARG A 259 27.99 15.95 -18.98
CA ARG A 259 28.91 15.21 -18.10
C ARG A 259 28.21 14.24 -17.16
N PHE A 260 27.12 13.62 -17.60
CA PHE A 260 26.47 12.55 -16.85
C PHE A 260 27.28 11.26 -16.90
N ASP A 261 27.34 10.55 -15.78
CA ASP A 261 27.98 9.25 -15.68
C ASP A 261 26.96 8.18 -16.13
N PRO A 262 27.27 7.33 -17.12
CA PRO A 262 26.40 6.23 -17.52
C PRO A 262 26.16 5.20 -16.40
N GLY A 263 26.98 5.18 -15.34
CA GLY A 263 26.81 4.25 -14.22
C GLY A 263 27.08 2.79 -14.60
N THR A 264 26.66 1.87 -13.73
CA THR A 264 26.83 0.42 -13.94
C THR A 264 25.56 -0.19 -14.47
N LEU A 265 25.66 -0.98 -15.55
CA LEU A 265 24.53 -1.72 -16.10
C LEU A 265 24.09 -2.85 -15.16
N ALA A 266 22.86 -2.80 -14.70
CA ALA A 266 22.15 -3.87 -14.02
C ALA A 266 21.19 -4.53 -15.01
N SER A 267 21.58 -5.68 -15.54
CA SER A 267 20.78 -6.41 -16.54
C SER A 267 19.57 -7.13 -15.94
N ALA A 268 19.52 -7.36 -14.63
CA ALA A 268 18.37 -7.98 -13.97
C ALA A 268 17.30 -6.94 -13.61
N GLU A 269 16.08 -7.41 -13.37
CA GLU A 269 15.09 -6.60 -12.66
C GLU A 269 15.52 -6.44 -11.19
N VAL A 270 15.51 -5.22 -10.68
CA VAL A 270 15.98 -4.89 -9.33
C VAL A 270 14.99 -4.00 -8.62
N ARG A 271 14.60 -4.40 -7.40
CA ARG A 271 13.90 -3.55 -6.43
C ARG A 271 14.91 -2.65 -5.73
N HIS A 272 14.98 -1.40 -6.16
CA HIS A 272 15.90 -0.41 -5.64
C HIS A 272 15.22 0.49 -4.59
N PHE A 273 15.66 0.38 -3.34
CA PHE A 273 15.22 1.27 -2.27
C PHE A 273 16.09 2.53 -2.22
N LEU A 274 15.46 3.69 -2.33
CA LEU A 274 16.09 4.98 -2.11
C LEU A 274 16.42 5.16 -0.60
N PRO A 275 17.32 6.09 -0.24
CA PRO A 275 17.69 6.33 1.16
C PRO A 275 16.52 6.75 2.08
N ASP A 276 15.50 7.41 1.52
CA ASP A 276 14.25 7.76 2.20
C ASP A 276 13.27 6.58 2.33
N GLY A 277 13.66 5.42 1.79
CA GLY A 277 12.93 4.17 1.80
C GLY A 277 11.84 4.04 0.73
N ARG A 278 11.71 4.99 -0.20
CA ARG A 278 10.85 4.81 -1.37
C ARG A 278 11.41 3.74 -2.31
N LEU A 279 10.53 3.06 -3.02
CA LEU A 279 10.87 1.92 -3.86
C LEU A 279 10.75 2.26 -5.34
N LEU A 280 11.78 1.93 -6.11
CA LEU A 280 11.74 1.84 -7.57
C LEU A 280 11.94 0.38 -7.98
N THR A 281 11.21 -0.07 -8.99
CA THR A 281 11.54 -1.30 -9.70
C THR A 281 12.19 -0.90 -11.01
N LEU A 282 13.43 -1.38 -11.22
CA LEU A 282 14.25 -1.06 -12.37
C LEU A 282 14.48 -2.31 -13.22
N SER A 283 14.65 -2.18 -14.53
CA SER A 283 14.93 -3.31 -15.43
C SER A 283 15.88 -2.89 -16.53
N GLY A 284 16.99 -3.63 -16.72
CA GLY A 284 17.99 -3.26 -17.74
C GLY A 284 18.70 -1.93 -17.46
N ALA A 285 18.65 -1.44 -16.22
CA ALA A 285 18.98 -0.08 -15.86
C ALA A 285 20.48 0.21 -15.74
N ALA A 286 20.86 1.44 -16.07
CA ALA A 286 22.12 2.07 -15.69
C ALA A 286 21.99 2.72 -14.31
N ILE A 287 22.62 2.13 -13.29
CA ILE A 287 22.56 2.58 -11.91
C ILE A 287 23.84 3.33 -11.56
N GLY A 288 23.70 4.64 -11.39
CA GLY A 288 24.78 5.50 -10.87
C GLY A 288 24.93 5.40 -9.36
N LYS A 289 25.90 6.14 -8.80
CA LYS A 289 26.10 6.23 -7.34
C LYS A 289 24.91 6.85 -6.60
N VAL A 290 24.17 7.73 -7.29
CA VAL A 290 22.98 8.42 -6.79
C VAL A 290 21.88 8.27 -7.84
N LEU A 291 20.67 7.97 -7.40
CA LEU A 291 19.50 7.84 -8.26
C LEU A 291 18.37 8.75 -7.75
N PRO A 292 17.83 9.66 -8.58
CA PRO A 292 18.34 10.06 -9.89
C PRO A 292 19.66 10.83 -9.78
N GLN A 293 20.46 10.81 -10.85
CA GLN A 293 21.57 11.75 -10.97
C GLN A 293 20.99 13.14 -11.25
N SER A 294 21.42 14.15 -10.52
CA SER A 294 20.94 15.52 -10.69
C SER A 294 22.08 16.48 -11.06
N GLY A 295 21.83 17.38 -12.00
CA GLY A 295 22.79 18.40 -12.41
C GLY A 295 22.12 19.74 -12.73
N LYS A 296 22.84 20.84 -12.49
CA LYS A 296 22.44 22.17 -12.98
C LYS A 296 23.09 22.44 -14.32
N ILE A 297 22.29 22.85 -15.30
CA ILE A 297 22.77 23.26 -16.62
C ILE A 297 22.26 24.68 -16.86
N GLY A 298 23.17 25.66 -16.84
CA GLY A 298 22.79 27.08 -16.85
C GLY A 298 21.89 27.42 -15.66
N ARG A 299 20.69 27.96 -15.92
CA ARG A 299 19.68 28.28 -14.90
C ARG A 299 18.72 27.13 -14.60
N GLY A 300 18.74 26.07 -15.40
CA GLY A 300 17.84 24.94 -15.26
C GLY A 300 18.42 23.76 -14.52
N GLN A 301 17.64 22.68 -14.50
CA GLN A 301 17.93 21.46 -13.79
C GLN A 301 17.66 20.25 -14.67
N VAL A 302 18.54 19.26 -14.59
CA VAL A 302 18.37 17.96 -15.21
C VAL A 302 18.41 16.89 -14.14
N LEU A 303 17.45 15.97 -14.21
CA LEU A 303 17.39 14.73 -13.46
C LEU A 303 17.51 13.60 -14.48
N LEU A 304 18.45 12.69 -14.27
CA LEU A 304 18.73 11.58 -15.17
C LEU A 304 18.55 10.25 -14.45
N LEU A 305 17.80 9.36 -15.07
CA LEU A 305 17.78 7.93 -14.77
C LEU A 305 18.20 7.13 -16.00
N GLY A 306 19.02 6.12 -15.78
CA GLY A 306 19.46 5.19 -16.81
C GLY A 306 18.47 4.06 -17.09
N ASP A 307 17.17 4.31 -16.97
CA ASP A 307 16.12 3.32 -17.10
C ASP A 307 14.90 4.07 -17.66
N ALA A 308 14.26 3.54 -18.68
CA ALA A 308 12.97 4.02 -19.18
C ALA A 308 11.87 2.97 -19.00
N ASP A 309 12.22 1.72 -18.75
CA ASP A 309 11.28 0.68 -18.35
C ASP A 309 10.64 0.97 -16.98
N LEU A 310 11.22 1.78 -16.09
CA LEU A 310 10.58 2.12 -14.80
C LEU A 310 9.16 2.71 -14.96
N ILE A 311 8.86 3.33 -16.10
CA ILE A 311 7.53 3.90 -16.40
C ILE A 311 6.58 2.90 -17.07
N ASP A 312 7.03 1.67 -17.34
CA ASP A 312 6.23 0.51 -17.73
C ASP A 312 5.34 0.11 -16.55
N ASP A 313 4.04 -0.02 -16.80
CA ASP A 313 3.06 -0.32 -15.74
C ASP A 313 3.34 -1.66 -15.06
N ARG A 314 3.93 -2.63 -15.76
CA ARG A 314 4.28 -3.95 -15.19
C ARG A 314 5.30 -3.86 -14.04
N LEU A 315 6.10 -2.79 -13.97
CA LEU A 315 7.12 -2.63 -12.92
C LEU A 315 6.61 -1.91 -11.67
N TRP A 316 5.47 -1.20 -11.75
CA TRP A 316 4.95 -0.40 -10.62
C TRP A 316 3.45 -0.56 -10.35
N LEU A 317 2.70 -1.33 -11.14
CA LEU A 317 1.25 -1.48 -11.03
C LEU A 317 0.84 -2.96 -11.03
N ALA A 318 0.20 -3.41 -9.94
CA ALA A 318 -0.36 -4.76 -9.82
C ALA A 318 -1.68 -4.93 -10.59
N ASP A 319 -2.48 -3.86 -10.69
CA ASP A 319 -3.77 -3.86 -11.37
C ASP A 319 -3.89 -2.70 -12.38
N PRO A 320 -3.71 -2.99 -13.69
CA PRO A 320 -3.81 -1.99 -14.77
C PRO A 320 -5.15 -1.25 -14.84
N VAL A 321 -6.23 -1.79 -14.26
CA VAL A 321 -7.57 -1.17 -14.28
C VAL A 321 -7.66 0.00 -13.28
N ARG A 322 -6.81 0.02 -12.25
CA ARG A 322 -6.86 1.00 -11.15
C ARG A 322 -5.55 1.78 -10.99
N PRO A 323 -5.05 2.46 -12.04
CA PRO A 323 -3.76 3.17 -11.98
C PRO A 323 -3.77 4.35 -11.00
N LEU A 324 -4.94 4.93 -10.73
CA LEU A 324 -5.10 6.03 -9.79
C LEU A 324 -5.23 5.57 -8.33
N ASP A 325 -5.34 4.27 -8.04
CA ASP A 325 -5.40 3.76 -6.67
C ASP A 325 -3.99 3.39 -6.20
N PRO A 326 -3.37 4.14 -5.26
CA PRO A 326 -2.05 3.84 -4.74
C PRO A 326 -1.92 2.45 -4.10
N ARG A 327 -3.03 1.84 -3.68
CA ARG A 327 -3.03 0.47 -3.13
C ARG A 327 -2.81 -0.60 -4.20
N ALA A 328 -3.00 -0.28 -5.47
CA ALA A 328 -2.70 -1.17 -6.58
C ALA A 328 -1.24 -1.06 -7.04
N TRP A 329 -0.43 -0.17 -6.45
CA TRP A 329 0.95 0.04 -6.88
C TRP A 329 1.90 -0.97 -6.25
N THR A 330 2.97 -1.31 -6.96
CA THR A 330 4.06 -2.20 -6.51
C THR A 330 5.38 -1.45 -6.30
N ALA A 331 5.45 -0.17 -6.69
CA ALA A 331 6.57 0.74 -6.46
C ALA A 331 6.10 2.21 -6.33
N ASP A 332 6.97 3.09 -5.84
CA ASP A 332 6.72 4.54 -5.72
C ASP A 332 6.95 5.31 -7.02
N THR A 333 7.20 4.63 -8.15
CA THR A 333 7.56 5.27 -9.42
C THR A 333 6.67 6.46 -9.77
N PRO A 334 5.32 6.38 -9.77
CA PRO A 334 4.51 7.53 -10.15
C PRO A 334 4.62 8.71 -9.17
N ALA A 335 4.77 8.44 -7.87
CA ALA A 335 4.96 9.49 -6.87
C ALA A 335 6.33 10.17 -7.00
N LEU A 336 7.38 9.38 -7.27
CA LEU A 336 8.73 9.87 -7.52
C LEU A 336 8.80 10.74 -8.77
N LEU A 337 8.20 10.32 -9.89
CA LEU A 337 8.12 11.15 -11.10
C LEU A 337 7.40 12.47 -10.83
N GLY A 338 6.28 12.43 -10.09
CA GLY A 338 5.56 13.65 -9.69
C GLY A 338 6.46 14.60 -8.91
N GLU A 339 7.19 14.10 -7.91
CA GLU A 339 8.13 14.90 -7.11
C GLU A 339 9.28 15.46 -7.95
N TRP A 340 9.94 14.62 -8.75
CA TRP A 340 11.06 15.02 -9.60
C TRP A 340 10.68 16.07 -10.66
N LEU A 341 9.44 16.01 -11.15
CA LEU A 341 8.87 17.01 -12.05
C LEU A 341 8.29 18.23 -11.30
N GLY A 342 8.28 18.22 -9.97
CA GLY A 342 7.90 19.34 -9.11
C GLY A 342 6.41 19.47 -8.79
N ALA A 343 5.62 18.41 -8.94
CA ALA A 343 4.23 18.32 -8.49
C ALA A 343 4.02 16.99 -7.72
N PRO A 344 4.39 16.94 -6.42
CA PRO A 344 4.42 15.70 -5.65
C PRO A 344 3.03 15.09 -5.48
N ILE A 345 2.99 13.76 -5.49
CA ILE A 345 1.79 12.98 -5.18
C ILE A 345 1.89 12.55 -3.71
N PRO A 346 1.03 13.07 -2.82
CA PRO A 346 1.10 12.73 -1.40
C PRO A 346 0.73 11.27 -1.17
N GLY A 347 1.13 10.76 0.00
CA GLY A 347 0.88 9.40 0.44
C GLY A 347 2.17 8.68 0.73
N GLU A 348 2.37 8.30 1.98
CA GLU A 348 3.44 7.39 2.35
C GLU A 348 3.01 5.97 1.99
N ARG A 349 3.93 5.21 1.39
CA ARG A 349 3.75 3.80 1.10
C ARG A 349 4.80 3.00 1.85
N ARG A 350 4.44 1.78 2.20
CA ARG A 350 5.24 0.88 3.04
C ARG A 350 5.47 -0.39 2.25
N TRP A 351 6.71 -0.64 1.86
CA TRP A 351 7.04 -1.79 1.03
C TRP A 351 7.72 -2.87 1.86
N MET A 352 7.41 -4.12 1.56
CA MET A 352 8.20 -5.24 2.07
C MET A 352 9.65 -5.10 1.57
N ARG A 353 10.60 -5.05 2.51
CA ARG A 353 12.01 -4.72 2.18
C ARG A 353 12.81 -5.92 1.72
N THR A 354 12.95 -6.93 2.60
CA THR A 354 13.77 -8.11 2.35
C THR A 354 13.02 -9.37 2.74
N PRO A 355 13.34 -10.53 2.13
CA PRO A 355 12.76 -11.81 2.53
C PRO A 355 12.96 -12.09 4.02
N ALA A 356 14.12 -11.75 4.58
CA ALA A 356 14.42 -11.92 6.00
C ALA A 356 13.50 -11.07 6.90
N ALA A 357 13.23 -9.82 6.53
CA ALA A 357 12.33 -8.94 7.27
C ALA A 357 10.88 -9.45 7.24
N VAL A 358 10.43 -9.95 6.09
CA VAL A 358 9.09 -10.53 5.93
C VAL A 358 8.95 -11.82 6.74
N ILE A 359 9.93 -12.72 6.69
CA ILE A 359 9.96 -13.95 7.50
C ILE A 359 9.97 -13.61 8.99
N ALA A 360 10.79 -12.64 9.41
CA ALA A 360 10.84 -12.20 10.80
C ALA A 360 9.49 -11.61 11.24
N GLY A 361 8.88 -10.76 10.41
CA GLY A 361 7.56 -10.18 10.65
C GLY A 361 6.50 -11.25 10.85
N LEU A 362 6.47 -12.27 9.98
CA LEU A 362 5.53 -13.38 10.08
C LEU A 362 5.71 -14.19 11.37
N ARG A 363 6.97 -14.53 11.69
CA ARG A 363 7.31 -15.28 12.91
C ARG A 363 6.88 -14.54 14.17
N TRP A 364 7.23 -13.25 14.27
CA TRP A 364 6.89 -12.44 15.44
C TRP A 364 5.40 -12.16 15.55
N ALA A 365 4.68 -11.97 14.43
CA ALA A 365 3.23 -11.85 14.44
C ALA A 365 2.54 -13.11 15.01
N ILE A 366 2.98 -14.31 14.58
CA ILE A 366 2.45 -15.57 15.09
C ILE A 366 2.78 -15.76 16.58
N LEU A 367 4.02 -15.48 16.99
CA LEU A 367 4.43 -15.59 18.40
C LEU A 367 3.67 -14.61 19.30
N ALA A 368 3.53 -13.35 18.89
CA ALA A 368 2.79 -12.33 19.63
C ALA A 368 1.31 -12.70 19.75
N GLY A 369 0.67 -13.15 18.66
CA GLY A 369 -0.72 -13.64 18.70
C GLY A 369 -0.89 -14.85 19.61
N THR A 370 0.06 -15.79 19.56
CA THR A 370 0.07 -16.96 20.45
C THR A 370 0.20 -16.56 21.91
N GLY A 371 1.13 -15.65 22.24
CA GLY A 371 1.29 -15.09 23.58
C GLY A 371 0.03 -14.38 24.09
N TRP A 372 -0.61 -13.57 23.24
CA TRP A 372 -1.87 -12.88 23.57
C TRP A 372 -3.02 -13.85 23.86
N ALA A 373 -3.12 -14.93 23.07
CA ALA A 373 -4.12 -15.98 23.29
C ALA A 373 -3.87 -16.76 24.59
N ILE A 374 -2.61 -17.06 24.92
CA ILE A 374 -2.23 -17.69 26.20
C ILE A 374 -2.62 -16.80 27.37
N LEU A 375 -2.27 -15.50 27.33
CA LEU A 375 -2.61 -14.53 28.36
C LEU A 375 -4.12 -14.42 28.56
N GLY A 376 -4.89 -14.34 27.48
CA GLY A 376 -6.35 -14.32 27.55
C GLY A 376 -6.93 -15.60 28.15
N ALA A 377 -6.39 -16.77 27.79
CA ALA A 377 -6.84 -18.05 28.33
C ALA A 377 -6.58 -18.17 29.85
N MET A 378 -5.49 -17.57 30.35
CA MET A 378 -5.17 -17.47 31.77
C MET A 378 -6.10 -16.48 32.50
N LEU A 379 -6.31 -15.29 31.94
CA LEU A 379 -7.12 -14.22 32.54
C LEU A 379 -8.60 -14.62 32.66
N PHE A 380 -9.18 -15.16 31.58
CA PHE A 380 -10.57 -15.61 31.55
C PHE A 380 -10.74 -17.07 31.99
N GLY A 381 -9.67 -17.67 32.53
CA GLY A 381 -9.63 -19.04 32.97
C GLY A 381 -9.81 -19.27 34.46
N ARG A 382 -9.80 -18.20 35.26
CA ARG A 382 -10.11 -18.31 36.69
C ARG A 382 -11.62 -18.43 36.87
N PRO A 383 -12.15 -19.49 37.50
CA PRO A 383 -13.51 -19.44 37.98
C PRO A 383 -13.57 -18.29 38.97
N PHE A 384 -14.46 -17.32 38.75
CA PHE A 384 -14.88 -16.42 39.80
C PHE A 384 -15.20 -17.31 41.00
N ALA A 385 -14.50 -17.14 42.12
CA ALA A 385 -14.82 -17.83 43.34
C ALA A 385 -16.33 -17.63 43.56
N THR A 386 -17.10 -18.69 43.37
CA THR A 386 -18.49 -18.72 43.77
C THR A 386 -18.41 -18.46 45.27
N LYS A 387 -18.74 -17.23 45.70
CA LYS A 387 -19.28 -17.04 47.04
C LYS A 387 -20.48 -17.99 47.08
N ARG A 388 -20.29 -19.19 47.60
CA ARG A 388 -21.39 -20.00 48.08
C ARG A 388 -22.07 -19.11 49.12
N PRO A 389 -23.34 -18.72 48.94
CA PRO A 389 -24.14 -18.32 50.08
C PRO A 389 -24.42 -19.63 50.82
N GLY A 390 -23.47 -20.05 51.66
CA GLY A 390 -23.62 -21.18 52.57
C GLY A 390 -24.57 -20.78 53.71
N THR A 391 -25.84 -21.09 53.48
CA THR A 391 -26.79 -21.63 54.47
C THR A 391 -26.89 -20.93 55.84
N LYS A 392 -27.71 -19.88 55.89
CA LYS A 392 -28.35 -19.42 57.16
C LYS A 392 -29.51 -20.34 57.60
N SER A 393 -29.83 -21.39 56.84
CA SER A 393 -30.95 -22.31 57.09
C SER A 393 -30.58 -23.57 57.88
N GLU A 394 -29.30 -23.97 57.92
CA GLU A 394 -28.87 -25.16 58.69
C GLU A 394 -28.82 -24.86 60.20
N ASN A 395 -28.39 -23.66 60.60
CA ASN A 395 -28.40 -23.23 62.01
C ASN A 395 -29.80 -23.01 62.62
N ARG A 396 -30.87 -23.02 61.82
CA ARG A 396 -32.25 -22.89 62.34
C ARG A 396 -32.86 -24.26 62.67
N LEU A 397 -32.42 -25.34 62.02
CA LEU A 397 -32.94 -26.69 62.28
C LEU A 397 -32.28 -27.32 63.52
N GLU A 398 -30.97 -27.13 63.72
CA GLU A 398 -30.29 -27.60 64.94
C GLU A 398 -30.84 -26.90 66.19
N ARG A 399 -31.13 -25.60 66.12
CA ARG A 399 -31.67 -24.84 67.27
C ARG A 399 -33.13 -25.17 67.62
N ILE A 400 -33.90 -25.77 66.71
CA ILE A 400 -35.26 -26.26 66.98
C ILE A 400 -35.21 -27.67 67.59
N GLN A 401 -34.26 -28.51 67.16
CA GLN A 401 -34.08 -29.84 67.73
C GLN A 401 -33.55 -29.79 69.17
N GLU A 402 -32.62 -28.89 69.47
CA GLU A 402 -32.03 -28.75 70.81
C GLU A 402 -33.02 -28.21 71.86
N ASN A 403 -33.99 -27.37 71.45
CA ASN A 403 -35.05 -26.87 72.34
C ASN A 403 -36.20 -27.87 72.58
N SER A 404 -36.27 -28.96 71.80
CA SER A 404 -37.32 -29.99 71.97
C SER A 404 -36.94 -31.10 72.95
N LEU A 405 -35.67 -31.15 73.39
CA LEU A 405 -35.14 -32.18 74.29
C LEU A 405 -34.96 -31.70 75.75
N THR A 406 -35.30 -30.45 76.06
CA THR A 406 -35.15 -29.86 77.41
C THR A 406 -36.48 -29.62 78.15
N HIS A 407 -37.60 -30.09 77.60
CA HIS A 407 -38.89 -30.11 78.30
C HIS A 407 -39.52 -31.50 78.26
N PHE A 408 -39.04 -32.39 79.13
CA PHE A 408 -39.81 -33.46 79.76
C PHE A 408 -39.25 -33.74 81.15
#